data_AF-A0A938C3Y8-F1
#
_entry.id   AF-A0A938C3Y8-F1
#
_cell.length_a   1.000
_cell.length_b   1.000
_cell.length_c   1.000
_cell.angle_alpha   90.00
_cell.angle_beta   90.00
_cell.angle_gamma   90.00
#
_symmetry.space_group_name_H-M   'P 1'
#
loop_
_entity.id
_entity.type
_entity.pdbx_description
1 polymer ?
#
loop_
_entity_poly.entity_id
_entity_poly.type
_entity_poly.pdbx_seq_one_letter_code
_entity_poly.pdbx_strand_id
1 'polypeptide(L)'
;MDRPSYGRVKRIHAEFRGDEAVELDILEVSLRMGDVARTRFDADTQLTRLALKALRRAIGDYSVKTGQRYPTCRTLSRFLDGEPAEQEADGARVVSLAK
;
A
#
# COMPACT_ATOMS: atom_id res chain seq x y z
N MET A 1 -21.33 -26.66 -15.66
CA MET A 1 -21.56 -25.91 -14.40
C MET A 1 -20.21 -25.42 -13.92
N ASP A 2 -19.86 -24.19 -14.27
CA ASP A 2 -18.57 -23.59 -13.89
C ASP A 2 -18.63 -23.14 -12.43
N ARG A 3 -17.72 -23.69 -11.60
CA ARG A 3 -17.54 -23.21 -10.22
C ARG A 3 -16.76 -21.89 -10.28
N PRO A 4 -17.20 -20.82 -9.60
CA PRO A 4 -16.36 -19.66 -9.42
C PRO A 4 -15.13 -20.08 -8.61
N SER A 5 -13.95 -20.00 -9.21
CA SER A 5 -12.67 -20.08 -8.52
C SER A 5 -12.59 -18.85 -7.60
N TYR A 6 -13.08 -18.97 -6.37
CA TYR A 6 -12.73 -18.03 -5.32
C TYR A 6 -11.20 -18.09 -5.18
N GLY A 7 -10.53 -17.06 -5.69
CA GLY A 7 -9.07 -16.97 -5.64
C GLY A 7 -8.55 -17.16 -4.22
N ARG A 8 -7.29 -17.58 -4.10
CA ARG A 8 -6.66 -17.90 -2.82
C ARG A 8 -6.85 -16.74 -1.82
N VAL A 9 -7.65 -16.97 -0.78
CA VAL A 9 -7.84 -16.02 0.31
C VAL A 9 -6.53 -15.93 1.10
N LYS A 10 -5.96 -14.72 1.22
CA LYS A 10 -4.85 -14.43 2.14
C LYS A 10 -5.40 -13.71 3.36
N ARG A 11 -5.02 -14.18 4.55
CA ARG A 11 -5.26 -13.49 5.82
C ARG A 11 -4.01 -12.71 6.18
N ILE A 12 -4.18 -11.45 6.54
CA ILE A 12 -3.12 -10.54 7.00
C ILE A 12 -3.45 -10.22 8.45
N HIS A 13 -2.46 -10.30 9.32
CA HIS A 13 -2.57 -9.90 10.73
C HIS A 13 -1.43 -8.94 11.03
N ALA A 14 -1.75 -7.80 11.61
CA ALA A 14 -0.80 -6.81 12.05
C ALA A 14 -1.19 -6.38 13.46
N GLU A 15 -0.20 -6.26 14.34
CA GLU A 15 -0.37 -5.78 15.70
C GLU A 15 0.46 -4.50 15.84
N PHE A 16 -0.22 -3.40 16.14
CA PHE A 16 0.40 -2.09 16.38
C PHE A 16 0.40 -1.82 17.88
N ARG A 17 1.45 -1.16 18.38
CA ARG A 17 1.62 -0.86 19.80
C ARG A 17 2.18 0.55 19.98
N GLY A 18 1.94 1.13 21.15
CA GLY A 18 2.40 2.49 21.47
C GLY A 18 1.77 3.53 20.56
N ASP A 19 2.58 4.46 20.05
CA ASP A 19 2.13 5.62 19.26
C ASP A 19 1.41 5.19 17.97
N GLU A 20 1.86 4.13 17.31
CA GLU A 20 1.23 3.62 16.07
C GLU A 20 -0.22 3.16 16.29
N ALA A 21 -0.52 2.59 17.47
CA ALA A 21 -1.88 2.19 17.81
C ALA A 21 -2.77 3.43 17.99
N VAL A 22 -2.25 4.49 18.60
CA VAL A 22 -2.95 5.77 18.77
C VAL A 22 -3.19 6.45 17.43
N GLU A 23 -2.21 6.45 16.54
CA GLU A 23 -2.36 6.98 15.17
C GLU A 23 -3.45 6.24 14.39
N LEU A 24 -3.54 4.92 14.56
CA LEU A 24 -4.57 4.12 13.92
C LEU A 24 -5.97 4.46 14.46
N ASP A 25 -6.12 4.65 15.77
CA ASP A 25 -7.37 5.11 16.39
C ASP A 25 -7.79 6.50 15.87
N ILE A 26 -6.83 7.43 15.74
CA ILE A 26 -7.08 8.77 15.16
C ILE A 26 -7.55 8.64 13.71
N LEU A 27 -6.93 7.75 12.93
CA LEU A 27 -7.29 7.50 11.54
C LEU A 27 -8.72 6.93 11.43
N GLU A 28 -9.08 5.98 12.30
CA GLU A 28 -10.42 5.40 12.35
C GLU A 28 -11.50 6.45 12.59
N VAL A 29 -11.27 7.33 13.56
CA VAL A 29 -12.18 8.44 13.89
C VAL A 29 -12.26 9.42 12.73
N SER A 30 -11.11 9.84 12.18
CA SER A 30 -11.03 10.82 11.09
C SER A 30 -11.74 10.36 9.82
N LEU A 31 -11.68 9.06 9.53
CA LEU A 31 -12.36 8.44 8.40
C LEU A 31 -13.79 8.01 8.71
N ARG A 32 -14.27 8.23 9.95
CA ARG A 32 -15.59 7.83 10.43
C ARG A 32 -15.88 6.35 10.23
N MET A 33 -14.90 5.49 10.54
CA MET A 33 -15.03 4.04 10.35
C MET A 33 -16.21 3.42 11.12
N GLY A 34 -16.59 4.00 12.26
CA GLY A 34 -17.76 3.58 13.04
C GLY A 34 -19.10 3.67 12.29
N ASP A 35 -19.21 4.50 11.24
CA ASP A 35 -20.44 4.63 10.45
C ASP A 35 -20.56 3.54 9.37
N VAL A 36 -19.44 2.90 9.01
CA VAL A 36 -19.34 2.01 7.84
C VAL A 36 -18.98 0.56 8.21
N ALA A 37 -18.30 0.37 9.32
CA ALA A 37 -17.89 -0.94 9.82
C ALA A 37 -18.76 -1.38 11.01
N ARG A 38 -19.24 -2.62 10.96
CA ARG A 38 -20.09 -3.19 12.03
C ARG A 38 -19.28 -3.87 13.13
N THR A 39 -18.05 -4.27 12.79
CA THR A 39 -17.13 -4.98 13.67
C THR A 39 -15.73 -4.42 13.50
N ARG A 40 -14.85 -4.62 14.48
CA ARG A 40 -13.43 -4.26 14.38
C ARG A 40 -12.76 -4.91 13.18
N PHE A 41 -13.07 -6.19 12.92
CA PHE A 41 -12.54 -6.92 11.76
C PHE A 41 -12.96 -6.29 10.42
N ASP A 42 -14.20 -5.78 10.33
CA ASP A 42 -14.67 -5.07 9.14
C ASP A 42 -13.95 -3.73 8.98
N ALA A 43 -13.73 -3.00 10.08
CA ALA A 43 -12.98 -1.75 10.09
C ALA A 43 -11.55 -1.97 9.59
N ASP A 44 -10.82 -2.93 10.19
CA ASP A 44 -9.46 -3.32 9.79
C ASP A 44 -9.40 -3.70 8.30
N THR A 45 -10.40 -4.44 7.82
CA THR A 45 -10.51 -4.83 6.42
C THR A 45 -10.69 -3.62 5.51
N GLN A 46 -11.53 -2.66 5.89
CA GLN A 46 -11.77 -1.45 5.09
C GLN A 46 -10.56 -0.52 5.10
N LEU A 47 -9.93 -0.31 6.26
CA LEU A 47 -8.68 0.43 6.38
C LEU A 47 -7.58 -0.16 5.51
N THR A 48 -7.40 -1.49 5.57
CA THR A 48 -6.42 -2.18 4.73
C THR A 48 -6.71 -2.00 3.25
N ARG A 49 -7.99 -2.08 2.84
CA ARG A 49 -8.40 -1.81 1.45
C ARG A 49 -8.11 -0.37 1.03
N LEU A 50 -8.35 0.59 1.92
CA LEU A 50 -8.10 2.00 1.67
C LEU A 50 -6.59 2.26 1.53
N ALA A 51 -5.77 1.71 2.42
CA ALA A 51 -4.31 1.79 2.36
C ALA A 51 -3.78 1.22 1.04
N LEU A 52 -4.28 0.07 0.59
CA LEU A 52 -3.90 -0.51 -0.71
C LEU A 52 -4.31 0.36 -1.90
N LYS A 53 -5.49 0.99 -1.86
CA LYS A 53 -5.91 1.93 -2.91
C LYS A 53 -5.03 3.17 -2.93
N ALA A 54 -4.73 3.73 -1.77
CA ALA A 54 -3.85 4.90 -1.63
C ALA A 54 -2.45 4.59 -2.15
N LEU A 55 -1.88 3.45 -1.77
CA LEU A 55 -0.57 3.01 -2.25
C LEU A 55 -0.54 2.86 -3.78
N ARG A 56 -1.54 2.20 -4.38
CA ARG A 56 -1.63 2.06 -5.84
C ARG A 56 -1.72 3.40 -6.55
N ARG A 57 -2.48 4.35 -6.00
CA ARG A 57 -2.56 5.71 -6.53
C ARG A 57 -1.22 6.42 -6.43
N ALA A 58 -0.55 6.36 -5.28
CA ALA A 58 0.77 6.97 -5.10
C ALA A 58 1.83 6.39 -6.06
N ILE A 59 1.80 5.07 -6.29
CA ILE A 59 2.65 4.39 -7.29
C ILE A 59 2.38 4.91 -8.70
N GLY A 60 1.10 5.06 -9.07
CA GLY A 60 0.71 5.61 -10.36
C GLY A 60 1.17 7.06 -10.52
N ASP A 61 0.88 7.91 -9.53
CA ASP A 61 1.24 9.32 -9.52
C ASP A 61 2.76 9.52 -9.60
N TYR A 62 3.56 8.71 -8.89
CA TYR A 62 5.01 8.71 -9.00
C TYR A 62 5.47 8.41 -10.43
N SER A 63 4.89 7.37 -11.03
CA SER A 63 5.29 6.92 -12.37
C SER A 63 4.96 7.97 -13.43
N VAL A 64 3.81 8.64 -13.30
CA VAL A 64 3.40 9.74 -14.18
C VAL A 64 4.31 10.96 -14.00
N LYS A 65 4.66 11.33 -12.75
CA LYS A 65 5.47 12.52 -12.47
C LYS A 65 6.94 12.38 -12.86
N THR A 66 7.51 11.18 -12.67
CA THR A 66 8.95 10.94 -12.87
C THR A 66 9.26 10.30 -14.22
N GLY A 67 8.28 9.67 -14.87
CA GLY A 67 8.50 8.80 -16.04
C GLY A 67 9.23 7.50 -15.70
N GLN A 68 9.46 7.22 -14.41
CA GLN A 68 10.20 6.05 -13.93
C GLN A 68 9.26 5.05 -13.26
N ARG A 69 9.68 3.79 -13.21
CA ARG A 69 8.98 2.77 -12.44
C ARG A 69 9.12 3.05 -10.95
N TYR A 70 8.07 2.79 -10.18
CA TYR A 70 8.11 2.88 -8.73
C TYR A 70 9.19 1.96 -8.12
N PRO A 71 9.91 2.41 -7.07
CA PRO A 71 10.99 1.63 -6.46
C PRO A 71 10.57 0.24 -6.00
N THR A 72 11.54 -0.69 -5.97
CA THR A 72 11.30 -2.03 -5.42
C THR A 72 11.09 -1.95 -3.91
N CYS A 73 10.51 -3.01 -3.32
CA CYS A 73 10.33 -3.10 -1.87
C CYS A 73 11.65 -2.86 -1.10
N ARG A 74 12.76 -3.48 -1.57
CA ARG A 74 14.09 -3.31 -0.96
C ARG A 74 14.58 -1.87 -1.02
N THR A 75 14.43 -1.22 -2.17
CA THR A 75 14.85 0.18 -2.38
C THR A 75 14.01 1.11 -1.51
N LEU A 76 12.69 0.89 -1.44
CA LEU A 76 11.78 1.69 -0.64
C LEU A 76 12.04 1.53 0.87
N SER A 77 12.28 0.30 1.35
CA SER A 77 12.63 0.06 2.76
C SER A 77 13.89 0.83 3.16
N ARG A 78 14.98 0.70 2.38
CA ARG A 78 16.22 1.45 2.64
C ARG A 78 15.99 2.96 2.70
N PHE A 79 15.19 3.50 1.78
CA PHE A 79 14.85 4.91 1.76
C PHE A 79 14.10 5.34 3.03
N LEU A 80 13.12 4.54 3.47
CA LEU A 80 12.35 4.83 4.69
C LEU A 80 13.18 4.69 5.96
N ASP A 81 14.17 3.81 5.95
CA ASP A 81 15.14 3.63 7.04
C ASP A 81 16.19 4.76 7.09
N GLY A 82 16.18 5.68 6.11
CA GLY A 82 17.11 6.82 6.04
C GLY A 82 18.51 6.47 5.51
N GLU A 83 18.68 5.28 4.93
CA GLU A 83 19.94 4.84 4.35
C GLU A 83 20.26 5.64 3.06
N PRO A 84 21.54 5.99 2.82
CA PRO A 84 21.92 6.72 1.61
C PRO A 84 21.57 5.90 0.37
N ALA A 85 20.90 6.55 -0.58
CA ALA A 85 20.60 5.95 -1.88
C ALA A 85 21.91 5.68 -2.63
N GLU A 86 22.35 4.43 -2.66
CA GLU A 86 23.25 3.98 -3.71
C GLU A 86 22.53 4.25 -5.03
N GLN A 87 23.15 5.03 -5.91
CA GLN A 87 22.67 5.19 -7.28
C GLN A 87 22.71 3.81 -7.93
N GLU A 88 21.59 3.08 -7.88
CA GLU A 88 21.39 1.86 -8.65
C GLU A 88 21.40 2.25 -10.14
N ALA A 89 22.60 2.27 -10.71
CA ALA A 89 22.81 2.20 -12.14
C ALA A 89 22.49 0.77 -12.58
N ASP A 90 21.21 0.38 -12.58
CA ASP A 90 20.81 -0.84 -13.27
C ASP A 90 19.37 -0.79 -13.80
N GLY A 91 19.27 -0.86 -15.13
CA GLY A 91 18.12 -1.47 -15.77
C GLY A 91 16.83 -0.65 -15.84
N ALA A 92 16.90 0.66 -16.11
CA ALA A 92 15.78 1.34 -16.76
C ALA A 92 15.59 0.74 -18.17
N ARG A 93 14.94 -0.44 -18.25
CA ARG A 93 14.21 -0.85 -19.46
C ARG A 93 13.09 0.16 -19.61
N VAL A 94 13.41 1.26 -20.30
CA VAL A 94 12.45 2.15 -20.92
C VAL A 94 11.63 1.29 -21.87
N VAL A 95 10.51 0.77 -21.37
CA VAL A 95 9.50 0.19 -22.25
C VAL A 95 8.83 1.39 -22.89
N SER A 96 9.37 1.81 -24.03
CA SER A 96 8.71 2.77 -24.92
C SER A 96 7.34 2.20 -25.26
N LEU A 97 6.30 2.75 -24.64
CA LEU A 97 4.93 2.55 -25.09
C LEU A 97 4.81 3.30 -26.43
N ALA A 98 5.01 2.56 -27.52
CA ALA A 98 4.75 3.05 -28.87
C ALA A 98 3.28 3.45 -29.01
N LYS A 99 3.08 4.53 -29.75
CA LYS A 99 1.85 5.30 -29.95
C LYS A 99 0.81 4.57 -30.80
#